data_AF-A0A359LQN7-F1
#
_entry.id   AF-A0A359LQN7-F1
#
_cell.length_a   1.000
_cell.length_b   1.000
_cell.length_c   1.000
_cell.angle_alpha   90.00
_cell.angle_beta   90.00
_cell.angle_gamma   90.00
#
_symmetry.space_group_name_H-M   'P 1'
#
loop_
_entity.id
_entity.type
_entity.pdbx_description
1 polymer ?
#
loop_
_entity_poly.entity_id
_entity_poly.type
_entity_poly.pdbx_seq_one_letter_code
_entity_poly.pdbx_strand_id
1 'polypeptide(L)'
;MYEAFRERVTFYVVYIQEAHPTDLWQLPSNVRDGVLFASPQSDQERATTASACVRKLGIRIPALIDGIGDSVEAMYTGWPDRIYVIDRRGRIAFKSAPGPYGFSSAGLREVLEKTPALYSGGNDGNLGAPSAAAEGAPRLPS
;
A
#
# COMPACT_ATOMS: atom_id res chain seq x y z
N MET A 1 15.05 -3.88 -0.72
CA MET A 1 13.95 -4.37 0.16
C MET A 1 13.19 -5.48 -0.54
N TYR A 2 12.37 -5.18 -1.55
CA TYR A 2 11.57 -6.18 -2.28
C TYR A 2 12.37 -7.41 -2.76
N GLU A 3 13.45 -7.23 -3.54
CA GLU A 3 14.24 -8.39 -4.02
C GLU A 3 14.82 -9.25 -2.90
N ALA A 4 15.19 -8.65 -1.78
CA ALA A 4 15.84 -9.37 -0.68
C ALA A 4 14.86 -10.24 0.12
N PHE A 5 13.56 -9.94 0.07
CA PHE A 5 12.56 -10.58 0.94
C PHE A 5 11.35 -11.15 0.19
N ARG A 6 11.23 -10.96 -1.13
CA ARG A 6 10.08 -11.44 -1.93
C ARG A 6 9.90 -12.97 -1.92
N GLU A 7 10.96 -13.72 -1.63
CA GLU A 7 10.90 -15.17 -1.43
C GLU A 7 10.58 -15.56 0.01
N ARG A 8 10.17 -14.63 0.87
CA ARG A 8 9.83 -14.91 2.29
C ARG A 8 8.56 -14.21 2.72
N VAL A 9 8.25 -13.08 2.09
CA VAL A 9 7.17 -12.18 2.43
C VAL A 9 6.46 -11.73 1.16
N THR A 10 5.13 -11.69 1.23
CA THR A 10 4.29 -11.12 0.18
C THR A 10 4.25 -9.61 0.31
N PHE A 11 4.50 -8.90 -0.79
CA PHE A 11 4.47 -7.44 -0.83
C PHE A 11 3.29 -6.97 -1.67
N TYR A 12 2.60 -5.94 -1.17
CA TYR A 12 1.62 -5.17 -1.91
C TYR A 12 1.91 -3.68 -1.71
N VAL A 13 1.64 -2.89 -2.74
CA VAL A 13 1.44 -1.44 -2.63
C VAL A 13 -0.06 -1.21 -2.71
N VAL A 14 -0.64 -0.46 -1.77
CA VAL A 14 -2.03 -0.02 -1.86
C VAL A 14 -2.02 1.45 -2.25
N TYR A 15 -2.55 1.75 -3.43
CA TYR A 15 -2.71 3.11 -3.90
C TYR A 15 -3.96 3.72 -3.24
N ILE A 16 -3.76 4.70 -2.37
CA ILE A 16 -4.79 5.44 -1.64
C ILE A 16 -4.98 6.84 -2.24
N GLN A 17 -5.90 7.62 -1.68
CA GLN A 17 -6.08 9.03 -2.02
C GLN A 17 -4.74 9.80 -2.02
N GLU A 18 -4.55 10.63 -3.04
CA GLU A 18 -3.35 11.41 -3.23
C GLU A 18 -3.17 12.41 -2.07
N ALA A 19 -1.97 12.46 -1.47
CA ALA A 19 -1.63 13.49 -0.49
C ALA A 19 -1.45 14.88 -1.11
N HIS A 20 -1.20 14.93 -2.42
CA HIS A 20 -1.04 16.15 -3.19
C HIS A 20 -1.84 16.05 -4.51
N PRO A 21 -3.18 16.06 -4.44
CA PRO A 21 -3.97 16.21 -5.65
C PRO A 21 -3.71 17.61 -6.22
N THR A 22 -3.73 17.76 -7.55
CA THR A 22 -3.44 19.05 -8.21
C THR A 22 -4.43 20.16 -7.84
N ASP A 23 -5.53 19.81 -7.19
CA ASP A 23 -6.61 20.70 -6.77
C ASP A 23 -6.29 21.42 -5.45
N LEU A 24 -5.27 20.98 -4.71
CA LEU A 24 -4.94 21.55 -3.39
C LEU A 24 -3.55 22.16 -3.28
N TRP A 25 -2.51 21.69 -3.98
CA TRP A 25 -1.18 22.31 -3.96
C TRP A 25 -0.42 22.08 -5.29
N GLN A 26 -0.30 23.12 -6.11
CA GLN A 26 0.50 23.04 -7.35
C GLN A 26 1.98 23.28 -7.04
N LEU A 27 2.80 22.23 -7.16
CA LEU A 27 4.23 22.42 -7.38
C LEU A 27 4.43 22.95 -8.81
N PRO A 28 5.24 24.01 -9.03
CA PRO A 28 5.49 24.58 -10.37
C PRO A 28 5.99 23.56 -11.42
N SER A 29 6.55 22.43 -10.98
CA SER A 29 6.95 21.31 -11.83
C SER A 29 5.77 20.61 -12.51
N ASN A 30 4.63 20.47 -11.83
CA ASN A 30 3.48 19.72 -12.34
C ASN A 30 2.75 20.48 -13.48
N VAL A 31 2.75 21.81 -13.38
CA VAL A 31 2.23 22.72 -14.43
C VAL A 31 3.13 22.69 -15.66
N ARG A 32 4.46 22.64 -15.47
CA ARG A 32 5.44 22.62 -16.56
C ARG A 32 5.41 21.31 -17.36
N ASP A 33 5.11 20.19 -16.70
CA ASP A 33 5.13 18.85 -17.31
C ASP A 33 3.77 18.42 -17.89
N GLY A 34 2.73 19.27 -17.82
CA GLY A 34 1.40 18.99 -18.39
C GLY A 34 0.65 17.83 -17.71
N VAL A 35 1.06 17.44 -16.51
CA VAL A 35 0.48 16.33 -15.75
C VAL A 35 -0.51 16.90 -14.73
N LEU A 36 -1.70 17.23 -15.20
CA LEU A 36 -2.83 17.66 -14.38
C LEU A 36 -3.74 16.45 -14.16
N PHE A 37 -3.59 15.74 -13.04
CA PHE A 37 -4.57 14.76 -12.61
C PHE A 37 -5.38 15.38 -11.48
N ALA A 38 -6.57 15.89 -11.83
CA ALA A 38 -7.58 16.24 -10.85
C ALA A 38 -7.81 15.05 -9.90
N SER A 39 -8.18 15.32 -8.65
CA SER A 39 -8.49 14.28 -7.68
C SER A 39 -9.50 13.32 -8.32
N PRO A 40 -9.20 12.00 -8.40
CA PRO A 40 -10.14 11.06 -8.96
C PRO A 40 -11.51 11.18 -8.29
N GLN A 41 -12.58 11.16 -9.07
CA GLN A 41 -13.97 11.20 -8.58
C GLN A 41 -14.68 9.85 -8.72
N SER A 42 -14.00 8.86 -9.29
CA SER A 42 -14.50 7.50 -9.49
C SER A 42 -13.40 6.46 -9.35
N ASP A 43 -13.77 5.21 -9.09
CA ASP A 43 -12.82 4.08 -9.06
C ASP A 43 -12.05 3.95 -10.38
N GLN A 44 -12.70 4.22 -11.51
CA GLN A 44 -12.09 4.15 -12.84
C GLN A 44 -11.02 5.22 -13.05
N GLU A 45 -11.29 6.45 -12.61
CA GLU A 45 -10.32 7.55 -12.63
C GLU A 45 -9.14 7.26 -11.69
N ARG A 46 -9.43 6.71 -10.51
CA ARG A 46 -8.39 6.34 -9.55
C ARG A 46 -7.51 5.22 -10.08
N ALA A 47 -8.11 4.21 -10.70
CA ALA A 47 -7.36 3.14 -11.37
C ALA A 47 -6.47 3.67 -12.49
N THR A 48 -6.94 4.66 -13.25
CA THR A 48 -6.15 5.32 -14.31
C THR A 48 -4.94 6.06 -13.72
N THR A 49 -5.16 6.84 -12.66
CA THR A 49 -4.11 7.60 -11.98
C THR A 49 -3.10 6.68 -11.29
N ALA A 50 -3.58 5.65 -10.58
CA ALA A 50 -2.75 4.62 -9.96
C ALA A 50 -1.89 3.89 -10.99
N SER A 51 -2.47 3.51 -12.12
CA SER A 51 -1.74 2.84 -13.22
C SER A 51 -0.64 3.72 -13.80
N ALA A 52 -0.91 5.02 -13.99
CA ALA A 52 0.08 5.98 -14.44
C ALA A 52 1.22 6.14 -13.41
N CYS A 53 0.88 6.25 -12.13
CA CYS A 53 1.84 6.38 -11.03
C CYS A 53 2.76 5.15 -10.93
N VAL A 54 2.18 3.94 -10.87
CA VAL A 54 2.92 2.66 -10.80
C VAL A 54 3.90 2.52 -11.96
N ARG A 55 3.45 2.85 -13.19
CA ARG A 55 4.31 2.81 -14.39
C ARG A 55 5.42 3.85 -14.33
N LYS A 56 5.10 5.11 -14.00
CA LYS A 56 6.06 6.22 -13.96
C LYS A 56 7.14 6.00 -12.91
N LEU A 57 6.78 5.45 -11.76
CA LEU A 57 7.71 5.13 -10.66
C LEU A 57 8.43 3.80 -10.82
N GLY A 58 8.09 2.99 -11.84
CA GLY A 58 8.69 1.69 -12.06
C GLY A 58 8.44 0.72 -10.91
N ILE A 59 7.27 0.78 -10.28
CA ILE A 59 6.93 -0.10 -9.15
C ILE A 59 6.73 -1.52 -9.69
N ARG A 60 7.53 -2.45 -9.18
CA ARG A 60 7.50 -3.88 -9.55
C ARG A 60 6.74 -4.76 -8.56
N ILE A 61 6.26 -4.16 -7.48
CA ILE A 61 5.43 -4.80 -6.46
C ILE A 61 3.98 -4.80 -6.95
N PRO A 62 3.20 -5.88 -6.78
CA PRO A 62 1.77 -5.89 -7.08
C PRO A 62 1.06 -4.71 -6.41
N ALA A 63 0.33 -3.92 -7.21
CA ALA A 63 -0.41 -2.76 -6.74
C ALA A 63 -1.90 -3.10 -6.62
N LEU A 64 -2.48 -2.75 -5.48
CA LEU A 64 -3.92 -2.72 -5.21
C LEU A 64 -4.37 -1.26 -5.18
N ILE A 65 -5.66 -1.02 -5.38
CA ILE A 65 -6.24 0.33 -5.39
C ILE A 65 -7.30 0.37 -4.28
N ASP A 66 -7.21 1.36 -3.39
CA ASP A 66 -8.30 1.63 -2.45
C ASP A 66 -9.48 2.23 -3.19
N GLY A 67 -10.70 1.79 -2.86
CA GLY A 67 -11.90 2.29 -3.49
C GLY A 67 -12.08 3.78 -3.23
N ILE A 68 -12.83 4.48 -4.09
CA ILE A 68 -13.00 5.93 -4.08
C ILE A 68 -13.49 6.49 -2.74
N GLY A 69 -14.13 5.68 -1.91
CA GLY A 69 -14.56 6.02 -0.55
C GLY A 69 -13.48 5.92 0.53
N ASP A 70 -12.22 5.64 0.18
CA ASP A 70 -11.04 5.68 1.07
C ASP A 70 -11.12 4.76 2.30
N SER A 71 -11.84 3.64 2.15
CA SER A 71 -12.11 2.73 3.28
C SER A 71 -10.86 2.05 3.82
N VAL A 72 -9.91 1.64 2.96
CA VAL A 72 -8.68 0.99 3.40
C VAL A 72 -7.75 2.02 4.03
N GLU A 73 -7.63 3.19 3.42
CA GLU A 73 -6.91 4.34 3.99
C GLU A 73 -7.41 4.61 5.41
N ALA A 74 -8.72 4.80 5.60
CA ALA A 74 -9.29 5.16 6.89
C ALA A 74 -9.07 4.06 7.94
N MET A 75 -9.29 2.79 7.58
CA MET A 75 -9.09 1.65 8.50
C MET A 75 -7.63 1.51 8.93
N TYR A 76 -6.68 1.88 8.07
CA TYR A 76 -5.24 1.76 8.32
C TYR A 76 -4.57 3.12 8.57
N THR A 77 -5.31 4.23 8.70
CA THR A 77 -4.74 5.58 8.81
C THR A 77 -3.57 5.78 7.82
N GLY A 78 -3.82 5.38 6.57
CA GLY A 78 -2.80 5.17 5.53
C GLY A 78 -2.16 6.45 5.03
N TRP A 79 -2.83 7.58 5.22
CA TRP A 79 -2.37 8.88 4.75
C TRP A 79 -1.20 9.44 5.59
N PRO A 80 -0.24 10.18 4.98
CA PRO A 80 -0.08 10.38 3.53
C PRO A 80 0.54 9.16 2.83
N ASP A 81 1.36 8.40 3.57
CA ASP A 81 1.92 7.12 3.20
C ASP A 81 2.34 6.35 4.46
N ARG A 82 2.15 5.03 4.45
CA ARG A 82 2.43 4.13 5.57
C ARG A 82 3.04 2.81 5.11
N ILE A 83 3.85 2.22 5.98
CA ILE A 83 4.29 0.84 5.87
C ILE A 83 3.62 0.04 6.99
N TYR A 84 3.02 -1.08 6.59
CA TYR A 84 2.50 -2.09 7.49
C TYR A 84 3.19 -3.43 7.27
N VAL A 85 3.42 -4.17 8.35
CA VAL A 85 3.70 -5.61 8.30
C VAL A 85 2.57 -6.31 9.03
N ILE A 86 1.89 -7.21 8.33
CA ILE A 86 0.81 -8.04 8.89
C ILE A 86 1.35 -9.45 9.04
N ASP A 87 1.23 -10.02 10.24
CA ASP A 87 1.67 -11.40 10.52
C ASP A 87 0.68 -12.43 9.96
N ARG A 88 1.06 -13.71 9.99
CA ARG A 88 0.22 -14.82 9.49
C ARG A 88 -1.09 -15.02 10.27
N ARG A 89 -1.24 -14.37 11.42
CA ARG A 89 -2.46 -14.38 12.24
C ARG A 89 -3.33 -13.15 11.97
N GLY A 90 -2.97 -12.33 10.97
CA GLY A 90 -3.69 -11.11 10.62
C GLY A 90 -3.44 -9.93 11.56
N ARG A 91 -2.37 -9.97 12.38
CA ARG A 91 -2.07 -8.91 13.35
C ARG A 91 -1.02 -7.95 12.78
N ILE A 92 -1.13 -6.67 13.13
CA ILE A 92 -0.12 -5.67 12.77
C ILE A 92 1.14 -5.91 13.61
N ALA A 93 2.20 -6.42 12.97
CA ALA A 93 3.51 -6.61 13.57
C ALA A 93 4.38 -5.34 13.51
N PHE A 94 4.09 -4.46 12.55
CA PHE A 94 4.74 -3.17 12.41
C PHE A 94 3.82 -2.17 11.71
N LYS A 95 3.88 -0.91 12.18
CA LYS A 95 3.25 0.26 11.58
C LYS A 95 4.27 1.40 11.60
N SER A 96 4.57 1.99 10.45
CA SER A 96 5.43 3.16 10.39
C SER A 96 4.74 4.43 10.88
N ALA A 97 5.54 5.43 11.28
CA ALA A 97 5.08 6.82 11.36
C ALA A 97 4.61 7.32 9.97
N PRO A 98 3.79 8.39 9.90
CA PRO A 98 3.34 8.92 8.62
C PRO A 98 4.52 9.46 7.84
N GLY A 99 4.56 9.20 6.54
CA GLY A 99 5.59 9.75 5.69
C GLY A 99 5.41 11.24 5.38
N PRO A 100 6.35 11.81 4.60
CA PRO A 100 7.52 11.12 4.05
C PRO A 100 8.58 10.81 5.13
N TYR A 101 8.61 11.56 6.23
CA TYR A 101 9.65 11.41 7.27
C TYR A 101 9.55 10.10 8.06
N GLY A 102 8.34 9.56 8.22
CA GLY A 102 8.10 8.30 8.90
C GLY A 102 8.26 7.04 8.03
N PHE A 103 8.43 7.19 6.71
CA PHE A 103 8.59 6.07 5.78
C PHE A 103 9.98 5.43 5.92
N SER A 104 10.14 4.60 6.96
CA SER A 104 11.43 4.03 7.35
C SER A 104 11.68 2.66 6.72
N SER A 105 12.52 2.64 5.69
CA SER A 105 13.03 1.39 5.12
C SER A 105 13.93 0.62 6.11
N ALA A 106 14.55 1.30 7.07
CA ALA A 106 15.36 0.66 8.11
C ALA A 106 14.49 -0.13 9.10
N GLY A 107 13.41 0.49 9.62
CA GLY A 107 12.48 -0.18 10.53
C GLY A 107 11.77 -1.38 9.88
N LEU A 108 11.37 -1.23 8.61
CA LEU A 108 10.85 -2.36 7.83
C LEU A 108 11.86 -3.50 7.74
N ARG A 109 13.13 -3.21 7.40
CA ARG A 109 14.17 -4.23 7.28
C ARG A 109 14.36 -4.97 8.59
N GLU A 110 14.48 -4.26 9.70
CA GLU A 110 14.69 -4.84 11.02
C GLU A 110 13.57 -5.84 11.38
N VAL A 111 12.32 -5.47 11.13
CA VAL A 111 11.17 -6.34 11.38
C VAL A 111 11.20 -7.57 10.46
N LEU A 112 11.54 -7.40 9.19
CA LEU A 112 11.62 -8.51 8.23
C LEU A 112 12.77 -9.47 8.51
N GLU A 113 13.90 -8.99 9.02
CA GLU A 113 15.04 -9.82 9.43
C GLU A 113 14.70 -10.65 10.67
N LYS A 114 13.98 -10.05 11.63
CA LYS A 114 13.50 -10.72 12.84
C LYS A 114 12.32 -11.66 12.58
N THR A 115 11.65 -11.53 11.44
CA THR A 115 10.57 -12.42 11.02
C THR A 115 11.18 -13.64 10.30
N PRO A 116 11.10 -14.86 10.87
CA PRO A 116 11.70 -16.04 10.26
C PRO A 116 11.22 -16.24 8.81
N ALA A 117 12.12 -16.72 7.93
CA ALA A 117 11.72 -17.24 6.63
C ALA A 117 10.74 -18.39 6.85
N LEU A 118 9.57 -18.34 6.22
CA LEU A 118 8.60 -19.43 6.29
C LEU A 118 8.19 -19.85 4.87
N TYR A 119 9.17 -20.30 4.09
CA TYR A 119 8.91 -21.25 3.01
C TYR A 119 9.18 -22.65 3.56
N SER A 120 8.11 -23.35 3.91
CA SER A 120 8.06 -24.81 3.77
C SER A 120 7.24 -25.05 2.51
N GLY A 121 7.91 -25.51 1.45
CA GLY A 121 7.24 -25.91 0.22
C GLY A 121 6.19 -26.98 0.52
N GLY A 122 4.96 -26.73 0.06
CA GLY A 122 3.84 -27.65 0.12
C GLY A 122 2.87 -27.27 -0.97
N ASN A 123 2.82 -28.12 -1.99
CA ASN A 123 1.96 -28.08 -3.16
C ASN A 123 0.47 -28.01 -2.78
N ASP A 124 -0.25 -26.93 -3.12
CA ASP A 124 -1.71 -26.90 -3.15
C ASP A 124 -2.21 -26.00 -4.28
N GLY A 125 -2.47 -26.60 -5.44
CA GLY A 125 -3.22 -25.96 -6.50
C GLY A 125 -4.69 -25.82 -6.08
N ASN A 126 -5.06 -24.63 -5.58
CA ASN A 126 -6.41 -24.09 -5.66
C ASN A 126 -6.41 -22.65 -5.12
N LEU A 127 -6.22 -21.64 -5.98
CA LEU A 127 -6.51 -20.25 -5.62
C LEU A 127 -8.02 -20.05 -5.63
N GLY A 128 -8.68 -20.54 -4.57
CA GLY A 128 -10.02 -20.08 -4.23
C GLY A 128 -9.94 -18.60 -3.84
N ALA A 129 -10.66 -17.76 -4.57
CA ALA A 129 -10.82 -16.35 -4.22
C ALA A 129 -11.31 -16.21 -2.77
N PRO A 130 -10.82 -15.25 -1.97
CA PRO A 130 -11.38 -14.99 -0.66
C PRO A 130 -12.83 -14.52 -0.83
N SER A 131 -13.74 -15.31 -0.28
CA SER A 131 -15.16 -14.98 -0.14
C SER A 131 -15.32 -13.67 0.65
N ALA A 132 -16.15 -12.76 0.13
CA ALA A 132 -16.57 -11.56 0.80
C ALA A 132 -17.45 -11.90 2.01
N ALA A 133 -16.83 -12.06 3.18
CA ALA A 133 -17.48 -11.92 4.50
C ALA A 133 -16.42 -12.01 5.61
N ALA A 134 -15.93 -10.87 6.07
CA ALA A 134 -15.31 -10.75 7.38
C ALA A 134 -15.67 -9.38 7.95
N GLU A 135 -16.91 -9.27 8.45
CA GLU A 135 -17.23 -8.30 9.49
C GLU A 135 -16.30 -8.53 10.69
N GLY A 136 -15.56 -7.49 11.07
CA GLY A 136 -14.68 -7.54 12.25
C GLY A 136 -13.34 -6.87 12.02
N ALA A 137 -13.35 -5.55 11.79
CA ALA A 137 -12.12 -4.76 11.81
C ALA A 137 -11.41 -4.91 13.18
N PRO A 138 -10.09 -5.10 13.22
CA PRO A 138 -9.34 -5.11 14.47
C PRO A 138 -9.43 -3.73 15.15
N ARG A 139 -9.87 -3.71 16.41
CA ARG A 139 -9.86 -2.48 17.23
C ARG A 139 -8.40 -2.05 17.45
N LEU A 140 -8.04 -0.89 16.91
CA LEU A 140 -6.78 -0.24 17.20
C LEU A 140 -6.79 0.25 18.68
N PRO A 141 -5.71 0.06 19.45
CA PRO A 141 -5.58 0.69 20.74
C PRO A 141 -5.40 2.21 20.58
N SER A 142 -6.04 2.95 21.50
CA SER A 142 -6.03 4.41 21.68
C SER A 142 -4.65 4.99 21.94
#